data_AF-A0A800C9F1-F1
#
_entry.id   AF-A0A800C9F1-F1
#
_cell.length_a   1.000
_cell.length_b   1.000
_cell.length_c   1.000
_cell.angle_alpha   90.00
_cell.angle_beta   90.00
_cell.angle_gamma   90.00
#
_symmetry.space_group_name_H-M   'P 1'
#
loop_
_entity.id
_entity.type
_entity.pdbx_description
1 polymer ?
#
loop_
_entity_poly.entity_id
_entity_poly.type
_entity_poly.pdbx_seq_one_letter_code
_entity_poly.pdbx_strand_id
1 'polypeptide(L)'
;MTSRHEPVIVQTNRFGAPGRFYWQGRAYTIDGIDRIWRRPHGIERGRRVYKVRSRGKTFLLQFDQRLQRWSIMRAPWRTRLGLAVARLAARITS
;
A
#
# COMPACT_ATOMS: atom_id res chain seq x y z
N MET A 1 -10.17 1.94 -16.89
CA MET A 1 -8.90 1.39 -16.38
C MET A 1 -9.15 0.70 -15.05
N THR A 2 -9.33 -0.62 -15.04
CA THR A 2 -9.63 -1.41 -13.85
C THR A 2 -8.33 -1.71 -13.08
N SER A 3 -8.12 -1.03 -11.95
CA SER A 3 -7.10 -1.42 -10.98
C SER A 3 -7.31 -2.89 -10.62
N ARG A 4 -6.36 -3.77 -10.98
CA ARG A 4 -6.43 -5.18 -10.60
C ARG A 4 -6.10 -5.29 -9.12
N HIS A 5 -7.12 -5.61 -8.33
CA HIS A 5 -7.00 -5.92 -6.91
C HIS A 5 -6.75 -7.41 -6.76
N GLU A 6 -5.58 -7.78 -6.22
CA GLU A 6 -5.25 -9.17 -5.95
C GLU A 6 -5.44 -9.44 -4.45
N PRO A 7 -6.23 -10.45 -4.03
CA PRO A 7 -6.47 -10.70 -2.62
C PRO A 7 -5.17 -11.10 -1.92
N VAL A 8 -4.96 -10.61 -0.70
CA VAL A 8 -3.79 -10.93 0.12
C VAL A 8 -4.20 -11.21 1.57
N ILE A 9 -3.39 -12.01 2.25
CA ILE A 9 -3.53 -12.24 3.68
C ILE A 9 -2.69 -11.19 4.40
N VAL A 10 -3.32 -10.47 5.33
CA VAL A 10 -2.68 -9.41 6.11
C VAL A 10 -2.88 -9.72 7.59
N GLN A 11 -1.77 -9.77 8.33
CA GLN A 11 -1.75 -9.76 9.77
C GLN A 11 -1.77 -8.30 10.24
N THR A 12 -2.80 -7.96 11.02
CA THR A 12 -2.95 -6.62 11.58
C THR A 12 -2.32 -6.55 12.97
N ASN A 13 -1.90 -5.35 13.38
CA ASN A 13 -1.44 -5.08 14.73
C ASN A 13 -2.64 -4.79 15.67
N ARG A 14 -2.36 -4.55 16.95
CA ARG A 14 -3.38 -4.21 17.97
C ARG A 14 -4.26 -3.00 17.64
N PHE A 15 -3.84 -2.15 16.71
CA PHE A 15 -4.58 -0.96 16.26
C PHE A 15 -5.37 -1.20 14.96
N GLY A 16 -5.41 -2.44 14.47
CA GLY A 16 -6.06 -2.79 13.20
C GLY A 16 -5.31 -2.30 11.95
N ALA A 17 -4.06 -1.84 12.10
CA ALA A 17 -3.20 -1.45 11.00
C ALA A 17 -2.43 -2.67 10.46
N PRO A 18 -2.08 -2.70 9.16
CA PRO A 18 -1.36 -3.83 8.58
C PRO A 18 0.08 -3.88 9.11
N GLY A 19 0.49 -5.03 9.66
CA GLY A 19 1.86 -5.26 10.17
C GLY A 19 2.68 -6.22 9.30
N ARG A 20 2.06 -7.27 8.76
CA ARG A 20 2.70 -8.22 7.84
C ARG A 20 1.71 -8.66 6.78
N PHE A 21 2.17 -8.93 5.56
CA PHE A 21 1.30 -9.50 4.53
C PHE A 21 2.01 -10.58 3.71
N TYR A 22 1.22 -11.48 3.13
CA TYR A 22 1.71 -12.54 2.26
C TYR A 22 1.22 -12.30 0.83
N TRP A 23 2.16 -12.31 -0.11
CA TRP A 23 1.87 -12.08 -1.53
C TRP A 23 2.88 -12.83 -2.40
N GLN A 24 2.38 -13.53 -3.43
CA GLN A 24 3.19 -14.31 -4.37
C GLN A 24 4.17 -15.28 -3.68
N GLY A 25 3.68 -16.02 -2.68
CA GLY A 25 4.50 -16.98 -1.92
C GLY A 25 5.57 -16.36 -1.02
N ARG A 26 5.57 -15.02 -0.85
CA ARG A 26 6.54 -14.30 -0.03
C ARG A 26 5.86 -13.54 1.10
N ALA A 27 6.54 -13.48 2.24
CA ALA A 27 6.10 -12.73 3.40
C ALA A 27 6.81 -11.37 3.45
N TYR A 28 6.04 -10.31 3.65
CA TYR A 28 6.51 -8.93 3.72
C TYR A 28 6.18 -8.34 5.08
N THR A 29 7.20 -7.96 5.84
CA THR A 29 7.04 -7.23 7.10
C THR A 29 6.95 -5.75 6.79
N ILE A 30 5.92 -5.08 7.30
CA ILE A 30 5.71 -3.65 7.08
C ILE A 30 6.57 -2.89 8.09
N ASP A 31 7.58 -2.16 7.60
CA ASP A 31 8.44 -1.30 8.41
C ASP A 31 7.88 0.11 8.58
N GLY A 32 6.93 0.52 7.73
CA GLY A 32 6.28 1.82 7.85
C GLY A 32 4.99 1.95 7.06
N ILE A 33 4.11 2.83 7.52
CA ILE A 33 2.89 3.24 6.81
C ILE A 33 3.05 4.72 6.43
N ASP A 34 3.24 4.98 5.15
CA ASP A 34 3.50 6.33 4.63
C ASP A 34 2.25 7.19 4.59
N ARG A 35 1.11 6.58 4.23
CA ARG A 35 -0.16 7.31 4.04
C ARG A 35 -1.35 6.38 4.18
N ILE A 36 -2.43 6.89 4.74
CA ILE A 36 -3.71 6.19 4.85
C ILE A 36 -4.78 7.06 4.21
N TRP A 37 -5.44 6.54 3.17
CA TRP A 37 -6.62 7.18 2.59
C TRP A 37 -7.86 6.54 3.21
N ARG A 38 -8.63 7.36 3.91
CA ARG A 38 -9.95 7.04 4.44
C ARG A 38 -10.96 7.84 3.61
N ARG A 39 -12.07 7.24 3.20
CA ARG A 39 -13.20 8.03 2.67
C ARG A 39 -13.73 8.94 3.80
N PRO A 40 -14.23 10.14 3.48
CA PRO A 40 -14.72 11.10 4.47
C PRO A 40 -15.87 10.55 5.31
N HIS A 41 -16.02 11.14 6.50
CA HIS A 41 -17.05 10.81 7.50
C HIS A 41 -18.46 10.93 6.88
N GLY A 42 -19.33 9.93 7.09
CA GLY A 42 -20.73 9.94 6.62
C GLY A 42 -21.08 8.91 5.53
N ILE A 43 -20.11 8.15 5.01
CA ILE A 43 -20.37 7.00 4.14
C ILE A 43 -19.82 5.75 4.86
N GLU A 44 -20.68 5.03 5.59
CA GLU A 44 -20.33 3.88 6.46
C GLU A 44 -19.64 2.69 5.75
N ARG A 45 -19.45 2.74 4.43
CA ARG A 45 -18.92 1.63 3.62
C ARG A 45 -17.59 1.98 2.95
N GLY A 46 -16.63 2.44 3.74
CA GLY A 46 -15.36 2.99 3.25
C GLY A 46 -14.27 1.94 3.02
N ARG A 47 -13.83 1.78 1.76
CA ARG A 47 -12.52 1.15 1.48
C ARG A 47 -11.41 1.98 2.13
N ARG A 48 -10.52 1.32 2.87
CA ARG A 48 -9.29 1.94 3.42
C ARG A 48 -8.11 1.56 2.56
N VAL A 49 -7.30 2.53 2.16
CA VAL A 49 -6.07 2.27 1.39
C VAL A 49 -4.88 2.69 2.21
N TYR A 50 -3.87 1.82 2.31
CA TYR A 50 -2.63 2.02 3.04
C TYR A 50 -1.48 1.97 2.05
N LYS A 51 -0.68 3.04 2.01
CA LYS A 51 0.65 3.01 1.39
C LYS A 51 1.63 2.53 2.44
N VAL A 52 2.20 1.35 2.23
CA VAL A 52 3.08 0.68 3.18
C VAL A 52 4.45 0.47 2.59
N ARG A 53 5.47 0.45 3.44
CA ARG A 53 6.86 0.17 3.10
C ARG A 53 7.28 -1.17 3.68
N SER A 54 7.95 -1.98 2.87
CA SER A 54 8.57 -3.24 3.29
C SER A 54 9.91 -3.41 2.58
N ARG A 55 11.02 -3.42 3.34
CA ARG A 55 12.38 -3.64 2.85
C ARG A 55 12.75 -2.71 1.67
N GLY A 56 12.43 -1.42 1.80
CA GLY A 56 12.68 -0.41 0.76
C GLY A 56 11.72 -0.44 -0.45
N LYS A 57 10.73 -1.34 -0.46
CA LYS A 57 9.67 -1.38 -1.47
C LYS A 57 8.39 -0.75 -0.94
N THR A 58 7.62 -0.13 -1.82
CA THR A 58 6.31 0.47 -1.49
C THR A 58 5.19 -0.38 -2.06
N PHE A 59 4.15 -0.62 -1.26
CA PHE A 59 2.95 -1.35 -1.66
C PHE A 59 1.70 -0.54 -1.31
N LEU A 60 0.62 -0.77 -2.05
CA LEU A 60 -0.70 -0.23 -1.75
C LEU A 60 -1.59 -1.39 -1.31
N LEU A 61 -1.97 -1.40 -0.04
CA LEU A 61 -2.91 -2.38 0.52
C LEU A 61 -4.27 -1.73 0.67
N GLN A 62 -5.31 -2.35 0.14
CA GLN A 62 -6.69 -1.94 0.33
C GLN A 62 -7.38 -2.93 1.27
N PHE A 63 -8.04 -2.40 2.29
CA PHE A 63 -9.01 -3.13 3.09
C PHE A 63 -10.42 -2.74 2.66
N ASP A 64 -11.18 -3.74 2.18
CA ASP A 64 -12.61 -3.60 1.91
C ASP A 64 -13.40 -4.02 3.14
N GLN A 65 -14.01 -3.05 3.84
CA GLN A 65 -14.76 -3.30 5.06
C GLN A 65 -16.01 -4.17 4.81
N ARG A 66 -16.62 -4.10 3.63
CA ARG A 66 -17.84 -4.88 3.32
C ARG A 66 -17.52 -6.37 3.23
N LEU A 67 -16.37 -6.69 2.65
CA LEU A 67 -15.93 -8.06 2.43
C LEU A 67 -14.96 -8.56 3.51
N GLN A 68 -14.61 -7.70 4.48
CA GLN A 68 -13.56 -7.95 5.48
C GLN A 68 -12.27 -8.49 4.84
N ARG A 69 -11.91 -7.96 3.66
CA ARG A 69 -10.87 -8.54 2.80
C ARG A 69 -9.79 -7.54 2.48
N TRP A 70 -8.55 -8.01 2.55
CA TRP A 70 -7.38 -7.28 2.09
C TRP A 70 -7.06 -7.63 0.64
N SER A 71 -6.61 -6.63 -0.11
CA SER A 71 -6.09 -6.79 -1.45
C SER A 71 -4.90 -5.88 -1.68
N ILE A 72 -3.96 -6.34 -2.47
CA ILE A 72 -2.88 -5.49 -2.98
C ILE A 72 -3.38 -4.80 -4.25
N MET A 73 -3.28 -3.48 -4.27
CA MET A 73 -3.51 -2.69 -5.47
C MET A 73 -2.22 -2.73 -6.28
N ARG A 74 -2.26 -3.35 -7.45
CA ARG A 74 -1.20 -3.16 -8.43
C ARG A 74 -1.27 -1.71 -8.89
N ALA A 75 -0.36 -0.86 -8.40
CA ALA A 75 -0.23 0.48 -8.94
C ALA A 75 0.00 0.33 -10.45
N PRO A 76 -0.75 1.04 -11.31
CA PRO A 76 -0.39 1.11 -12.72
C PRO A 76 1.03 1.68 -12.76
N TRP A 77 1.97 0.92 -13.34
CA TRP A 77 3.32 1.17 -13.88
C TRP A 77 3.93 2.60 -13.96
N ARG A 78 3.22 3.70 -13.65
CA ARG A 78 3.67 5.10 -13.65
C ARG A 78 4.40 5.55 -12.38
N THR A 79 4.72 4.68 -11.42
CA THR A 79 5.64 5.02 -10.31
C THR A 79 7.11 4.72 -10.63
N ARG A 80 7.49 4.61 -11.91
CA ARG A 80 8.91 4.65 -12.33
C ARG A 80 9.44 6.09 -12.55
N LEU A 81 8.57 7.10 -12.64
CA LEU A 81 9.01 8.49 -12.84
C LEU A 81 9.51 9.16 -11.55
N GLY A 82 9.04 8.72 -10.37
CA GLY A 82 9.51 9.28 -9.09
C GLY A 82 10.92 8.86 -8.70
N LEU A 83 11.42 7.73 -9.21
CA LEU A 83 12.78 7.25 -8.90
C LEU A 83 13.86 7.87 -9.81
N ALA A 84 13.50 8.29 -11.02
CA ALA A 84 14.42 9.00 -11.91
C ALA A 84 14.63 10.45 -11.45
N VAL A 85 13.58 11.12 -10.96
CA VAL A 85 13.69 12.50 -10.42
C VAL A 85 14.49 12.53 -9.11
N ALA A 86 14.32 11.53 -8.22
CA ALA A 86 15.10 11.44 -6.99
C ALA A 86 16.61 11.23 -7.25
N ARG A 87 16.99 10.51 -8.32
CA ARG A 87 18.39 10.35 -8.73
C ARG A 87 18.97 11.57 -9.45
N LEU A 88 18.14 12.40 -10.09
CA LEU A 88 18.60 13.65 -10.70
C LEU A 88 18.82 14.75 -9.64
N ALA A 89 17.95 14.84 -8.64
CA ALA A 89 18.08 15.81 -7.54
C ALA A 89 19.32 15.54 -6.67
N ALA A 90 19.71 14.28 -6.49
CA ALA A 90 20.92 13.91 -5.75
C ALA A 90 22.24 14.18 -6.51
N ARG A 91 22.17 14.60 -7.79
CA ARG A 91 23.35 14.83 -8.63
C ARG A 91 23.62 16.31 -8.94
N ILE A 92 22.77 17.21 -8.45
CA ILE A 92 22.90 18.67 -8.61
C ILE A 92 23.48 19.32 -7.34
N THR A 93 23.62 18.56 -6.25
CA THR A 93 24.19 19.03 -4.97
C THR A 93 25.61 18.51 -4.73
N SER A 94 26.44 18.42 -5.78
CA SER A 94 27.89 18.24 -5.66
C SER A 94 28.62 19.29 -6.47
#